data_AF-A0A956RR57-F1
#
_entry.id   AF-A0A956RR57-F1
#
_cell.length_a   1.000
_cell.length_b   1.000
_cell.length_c   1.000
_cell.angle_alpha   90.00
_cell.angle_beta   90.00
_cell.angle_gamma   90.00
#
_symmetry.space_group_name_H-M   'P 1'
#
loop_
_entity.id
_entity.type
_entity.pdbx_description
1 polymer ?
#
loop_
_entity_poly.entity_id
_entity_poly.type
_entity_poly.pdbx_seq_one_letter_code
_entity_poly.pdbx_strand_id
1 'polypeptide(L)'
;MWRLGFASVFAIALACLSGTRAGAANPLWGDDATPVALLPLVDYSEFGASDSLILSVLETELADRGIAFRSPDELRPVLRAHRIRSQGSLSQNEAEILARESGVGRALFTVVCGYAVDRAPEFALSLRVVDLRTMDVEGAAVASAVGDDFAGWFGVGRKEESAALVAPIVRKALAELERSPSHHLDLPRLLVVPFDDVGEHPRAGEVVTEAAFAELFAAGWPVVEPGLARDLFLRRHVVPRGGVDAPTLQALRDSLGVELVLTGEVQTFRSAQSSAE
;
A
#
# COMPACT_ATOMS: atom_id res chain seq x y z
N MET A 1 25.12 -27.60 32.95
CA MET A 1 24.96 -27.04 31.60
C MET A 1 23.50 -27.24 31.24
N TRP A 2 22.71 -26.16 31.18
CA TRP A 2 21.44 -25.93 30.46
C TRP A 2 20.84 -24.62 31.02
N ARG A 3 20.27 -23.82 30.11
CA ARG A 3 20.24 -22.36 30.13
C ARG A 3 19.07 -21.78 30.92
N LEU A 4 19.38 -20.72 31.69
CA LEU A 4 18.45 -19.69 32.15
C LEU A 4 17.93 -18.88 30.95
N GLY A 5 16.66 -18.50 30.99
CA GLY A 5 16.13 -17.47 30.11
C GLY A 5 14.61 -17.40 30.14
N PHE A 6 14.05 -16.53 30.99
CA PHE A 6 12.82 -15.80 30.70
C PHE A 6 12.83 -14.53 31.54
N ALA A 7 13.18 -13.41 30.91
CA ALA A 7 13.04 -12.09 31.49
C ALA A 7 11.57 -11.68 31.38
N SER A 8 10.92 -11.49 32.53
CA SER A 8 9.60 -10.89 32.64
C SER A 8 9.69 -9.40 32.32
N VAL A 9 8.99 -8.94 31.30
CA VAL A 9 8.75 -7.51 31.07
C VAL A 9 7.37 -7.17 31.65
N PHE A 10 7.39 -6.34 32.69
CA PHE A 10 6.21 -5.75 33.30
C PHE A 10 5.53 -4.78 32.32
N ALA A 11 4.26 -5.02 32.00
CA ALA A 11 3.40 -4.03 31.36
C ALA A 11 2.85 -3.07 32.44
N ILE A 12 3.23 -1.79 32.35
CA ILE A 12 2.65 -0.73 33.17
C ILE A 12 1.31 -0.35 32.55
N ALA A 13 0.23 -0.55 33.32
CA ALA A 13 -1.11 -0.08 32.97
C ALA A 13 -1.19 1.45 33.12
N LEU A 14 -1.44 2.16 32.01
CA LEU A 14 -1.72 3.59 32.01
C LEU A 14 -3.25 3.80 32.02
N ALA A 15 -3.73 4.49 33.05
CA ALA A 15 -5.13 4.78 33.28
C ALA A 15 -5.71 5.70 32.19
N CYS A 16 -6.89 5.31 31.69
CA CYS A 16 -7.70 6.06 30.73
C CYS A 16 -8.23 7.36 31.36
N LEU A 17 -7.73 8.50 30.90
CA LEU A 17 -8.44 9.78 30.96
C LEU A 17 -9.16 9.98 29.63
N SER A 18 -10.45 9.67 29.62
CA SER A 18 -11.37 9.93 28.51
C SER A 18 -11.70 11.42 28.43
N GLY A 19 -10.75 12.19 27.90
CA GLY A 19 -11.05 13.50 27.32
C GLY A 19 -11.63 13.29 25.91
N THR A 20 -12.79 13.87 25.64
CA THR A 20 -13.29 14.09 24.28
C THR A 20 -12.24 14.90 23.51
N ARG A 21 -11.38 14.21 22.75
CA ARG A 21 -10.50 14.83 21.77
C ARG A 21 -11.39 15.45 20.71
N ALA A 22 -11.48 16.78 20.69
CA ALA A 22 -11.69 17.48 19.43
C ALA A 22 -10.60 16.95 18.48
N GLY A 23 -11.02 16.26 17.41
CA GLY A 23 -10.11 15.59 16.50
C GLY A 23 -9.13 16.59 15.93
N ALA A 24 -7.86 16.48 16.31
CA ALA A 24 -6.82 17.07 15.49
C ALA A 24 -6.93 16.39 14.14
N ALA A 25 -7.20 17.16 13.07
CA ALA A 25 -7.25 16.64 11.72
C ALA A 25 -5.98 15.82 11.47
N ASN A 26 -6.15 14.56 11.06
CA ASN A 26 -5.01 13.73 10.71
C ASN A 26 -4.40 14.32 9.44
N PRO A 27 -3.13 14.79 9.45
CA PRO A 27 -2.53 15.47 8.31
C PRO A 27 -2.57 14.63 7.03
N LEU A 28 -2.58 13.29 7.17
CA LEU A 28 -2.69 12.35 6.05
C LEU A 28 -3.97 12.52 5.23
N TRP A 29 -5.09 12.83 5.89
CA TRP A 29 -6.41 12.90 5.23
C TRP A 29 -6.76 14.33 4.82
N GLY A 30 -5.98 15.31 5.27
CA GLY A 30 -6.20 16.72 5.02
C GLY A 30 -7.27 17.34 5.91
N ASP A 31 -7.72 18.54 5.52
CA ASP A 31 -8.88 19.18 6.13
C ASP A 31 -10.16 18.45 5.67
N ASP A 32 -11.15 18.35 6.57
CA ASP A 32 -12.46 17.69 6.36
C ASP A 32 -13.19 18.09 5.05
N ALA A 33 -12.80 19.20 4.43
CA ALA A 33 -13.43 19.77 3.25
C ALA A 33 -12.98 19.15 1.91
N THR A 34 -11.80 18.54 1.83
CA THR A 34 -11.27 18.03 0.54
C THR A 34 -11.30 16.51 0.51
N PRO A 35 -12.18 15.87 -0.28
CA PRO A 35 -12.27 14.42 -0.30
C PRO A 35 -11.02 13.78 -0.92
N VAL A 36 -10.69 12.58 -0.43
CA VAL A 36 -9.64 11.72 -1.00
C VAL A 36 -10.23 10.93 -2.18
N ALA A 37 -9.50 10.83 -3.29
CA ALA A 37 -9.88 9.92 -4.36
C ALA A 37 -9.56 8.47 -3.97
N LEU A 38 -10.59 7.64 -3.76
CA LEU A 38 -10.41 6.20 -3.63
C LEU A 38 -10.31 5.60 -5.04
N LEU A 39 -9.09 5.28 -5.47
CA LEU A 39 -8.86 4.75 -6.81
C LEU A 39 -9.35 3.30 -6.93
N PRO A 40 -9.66 2.83 -8.16
CA PRO A 40 -9.98 1.43 -8.39
C PRO A 40 -8.89 0.51 -7.83
N LEU A 41 -9.34 -0.56 -7.19
CA LEU A 41 -8.46 -1.57 -6.62
C LEU A 41 -7.65 -2.26 -7.71
N VAL A 42 -6.39 -2.55 -7.40
CA VAL A 42 -5.52 -3.37 -8.24
C VAL A 42 -5.30 -4.70 -7.57
N ASP A 43 -5.63 -5.78 -8.28
CA ASP A 43 -5.45 -7.12 -7.77
C ASP A 43 -4.18 -7.76 -8.35
N TYR A 44 -3.17 -7.97 -7.51
CA TYR A 44 -1.99 -8.79 -7.82
C TYR A 44 -2.12 -10.22 -7.31
N SER A 45 -3.22 -10.57 -6.63
CA SER A 45 -3.51 -11.96 -6.30
C SER A 45 -3.85 -12.77 -7.56
N GLU A 46 -3.54 -14.06 -7.50
CA GLU A 46 -3.80 -14.98 -8.61
C GLU A 46 -5.28 -15.42 -8.68
N PHE A 47 -6.02 -15.24 -7.59
CA PHE A 47 -7.30 -15.92 -7.38
C PHE A 47 -8.52 -15.00 -7.46
N GLY A 48 -8.33 -13.71 -7.80
CA GLY A 48 -9.42 -12.77 -8.01
C GLY A 48 -10.13 -12.46 -6.70
N ALA A 49 -9.52 -11.60 -5.89
CA ALA A 49 -10.17 -11.13 -4.68
C ALA A 49 -11.51 -10.45 -5.02
N SER A 50 -12.49 -10.51 -4.11
CA SER A 50 -13.76 -9.83 -4.37
C SER A 50 -13.58 -8.33 -4.22
N ASP A 51 -13.30 -7.64 -5.33
CA ASP A 51 -13.15 -6.18 -5.42
C ASP A 51 -14.28 -5.46 -4.67
N SER A 52 -15.53 -5.91 -4.88
CA SER A 52 -16.70 -5.32 -4.24
C SER A 52 -16.71 -5.47 -2.73
N LEU A 53 -16.24 -6.61 -2.20
CA LEU A 53 -16.16 -6.82 -0.76
C LEU A 53 -15.09 -5.92 -0.15
N ILE A 54 -13.91 -5.88 -0.76
CA ILE A 54 -12.78 -5.09 -0.24
C ILE A 54 -13.09 -3.60 -0.29
N LEU A 55 -13.61 -3.13 -1.43
CA LEU A 55 -14.01 -1.73 -1.58
C LEU A 55 -15.14 -1.37 -0.60
N SER A 56 -16.17 -2.20 -0.45
CA SER A 56 -17.25 -1.94 0.51
C SER A 56 -16.75 -1.84 1.96
N VAL A 57 -15.83 -2.72 2.36
CA VAL A 57 -15.20 -2.67 3.68
C VAL A 57 -14.36 -1.41 3.82
N LEU A 58 -13.55 -1.07 2.82
CA LEU A 58 -12.69 0.12 2.85
C LEU A 58 -13.51 1.42 2.92
N GLU A 59 -14.56 1.54 2.12
CA GLU A 59 -15.49 2.68 2.15
C GLU A 59 -16.18 2.82 3.52
N THR A 60 -16.60 1.71 4.11
CA THR A 60 -17.18 1.69 5.47
C THR A 60 -16.16 2.17 6.51
N GLU A 61 -14.93 1.64 6.47
CA GLU A 61 -13.89 1.99 7.43
C GLU A 61 -13.40 3.44 7.29
N LEU A 62 -13.38 3.99 6.07
CA LEU A 62 -13.09 5.41 5.82
C LEU A 62 -14.23 6.29 6.37
N ALA A 63 -15.48 5.93 6.11
CA ALA A 63 -16.65 6.66 6.59
C ALA A 63 -16.75 6.67 8.12
N ASP A 64 -16.49 5.53 8.77
CA ASP A 64 -16.48 5.39 10.24
C ASP A 64 -15.39 6.25 10.90
N ARG A 65 -14.31 6.56 10.16
CA ARG A 65 -13.25 7.49 10.58
C ARG A 65 -13.55 8.95 10.27
N GLY A 66 -14.69 9.24 9.63
CA GLY A 66 -15.06 10.60 9.20
C GLY A 66 -14.25 11.11 8.01
N ILE A 67 -13.59 10.23 7.26
CA ILE A 67 -12.77 10.61 6.11
C ILE A 67 -13.69 10.80 4.90
N ALA A 68 -13.72 12.01 4.35
CA ALA A 68 -14.43 12.27 3.09
C ALA A 68 -13.66 11.64 1.92
N PHE A 69 -14.37 10.90 1.06
CA PHE A 69 -13.76 10.30 -0.13
C PHE A 69 -14.69 10.36 -1.35
N ARG A 70 -14.09 10.21 -2.54
CA ARG A 70 -14.78 9.93 -3.80
C ARG A 70 -14.59 8.47 -4.14
N SER A 71 -15.70 7.74 -4.26
CA SER A 71 -15.69 6.30 -4.59
C SER A 71 -15.16 6.05 -6.01
N PRO A 72 -14.69 4.82 -6.32
CA PRO A 72 -14.29 4.45 -7.67
C PRO A 72 -15.37 4.71 -8.73
N ASP A 73 -16.65 4.52 -8.38
CA ASP A 73 -17.77 4.76 -9.30
C ASP A 73 -18.00 6.23 -9.61
N GLU A 74 -17.78 7.14 -8.64
CA GLU A 74 -17.80 8.59 -8.84
C GLU A 74 -16.63 9.06 -9.70
N LEU A 75 -15.44 8.45 -9.56
CA LEU A 75 -14.24 8.80 -10.33
C LEU A 75 -14.25 8.24 -11.75
N ARG A 76 -15.01 7.16 -11.98
CA ARG A 76 -15.08 6.42 -13.25
C ARG A 76 -15.30 7.28 -14.49
N PRO A 77 -16.16 8.33 -14.51
CA PRO A 77 -16.32 9.20 -15.67
C PRO A 77 -15.01 9.91 -16.07
N VAL A 78 -14.29 10.50 -15.11
CA VAL A 78 -13.02 11.20 -15.34
C VAL A 78 -11.94 10.21 -15.78
N LEU A 79 -11.82 9.08 -15.08
CA LEU A 79 -10.85 8.04 -15.42
C LEU A 79 -11.05 7.51 -16.84
N ARG A 80 -12.30 7.28 -17.26
CA ARG A 80 -12.62 6.83 -18.63
C ARG A 80 -12.41 7.90 -19.68
N ALA A 81 -12.83 9.13 -19.41
CA ALA A 81 -12.70 10.25 -20.36
C ALA A 81 -11.24 10.49 -20.75
N HIS A 82 -10.33 10.42 -19.78
CA HIS A 82 -8.89 10.64 -19.98
C HIS A 82 -8.08 9.36 -20.12
N ARG A 83 -8.75 8.20 -20.19
CA ARG A 83 -8.13 6.87 -20.31
C ARG A 83 -7.07 6.59 -19.23
N ILE A 84 -7.28 7.13 -18.04
CA ILE A 84 -6.42 6.92 -16.88
C ILE A 84 -6.57 5.47 -16.44
N ARG A 85 -5.48 4.71 -16.56
CA ARG A 85 -5.41 3.32 -16.11
C ARG A 85 -4.52 3.29 -14.87
N SER A 86 -5.13 3.50 -13.71
CA SER A 86 -4.46 3.31 -12.43
C SER A 86 -4.08 1.83 -12.32
N GLN A 87 -2.79 1.54 -12.45
CA GLN A 87 -2.22 0.21 -12.20
C GLN A 87 -1.40 0.27 -10.90
N GLY A 88 -1.95 0.93 -9.88
CA GLY A 88 -1.28 1.15 -8.60
C GLY A 88 -0.46 2.44 -8.55
N SER A 89 -0.50 3.25 -9.61
CA SER A 89 0.27 4.50 -9.72
C SER A 89 -0.45 5.53 -10.59
N LEU A 90 -0.07 6.81 -10.47
CA LEU A 90 -0.51 7.91 -11.34
C LEU A 90 0.69 8.69 -11.87
N SER A 91 0.66 9.11 -13.13
CA SER A 91 1.58 10.15 -13.61
C SER A 91 1.16 11.53 -13.10
N GLN A 92 2.10 12.49 -13.11
CA GLN A 92 1.84 13.89 -12.77
C GLN A 92 0.63 14.45 -13.54
N ASN A 93 0.56 14.20 -14.85
CA ASN A 93 -0.53 14.69 -15.68
C ASN A 93 -1.89 14.05 -15.31
N GLU A 94 -1.91 12.75 -15.01
CA GLU A 94 -3.14 12.07 -14.56
C GLU A 94 -3.60 12.58 -13.20
N ALA A 95 -2.67 12.84 -12.28
CA ALA A 95 -2.95 13.44 -10.97
C ALA A 95 -3.54 14.85 -11.08
N GLU A 96 -2.98 15.69 -11.93
CA GLU A 96 -3.49 17.04 -12.21
C GLU A 96 -4.91 17.03 -12.80
N ILE A 97 -5.18 16.11 -13.74
CA ILE A 97 -6.52 15.92 -14.31
C ILE A 97 -7.49 15.48 -13.22
N LEU A 98 -7.12 14.48 -12.43
CA LEU A 98 -7.96 13.92 -11.37
C LEU A 98 -8.31 14.98 -10.32
N ALA A 99 -7.32 15.73 -9.86
CA ALA A 99 -7.49 16.81 -8.88
C ALA A 99 -8.42 17.91 -9.41
N ARG A 100 -8.16 18.40 -10.63
CA ARG A 100 -8.92 19.48 -11.25
C ARG A 100 -10.38 19.11 -11.52
N GLU A 101 -10.65 17.90 -12.01
CA GLU A 101 -11.98 17.51 -12.47
C GLU A 101 -12.82 16.81 -11.40
N SER A 102 -12.19 16.24 -10.37
CA SER A 102 -12.90 15.53 -9.28
C SER A 102 -12.90 16.31 -7.97
N GLY A 103 -12.16 17.42 -7.87
CA GLY A 103 -12.09 18.26 -6.67
C GLY A 103 -11.42 17.55 -5.48
N VAL A 104 -10.46 16.68 -5.77
CA VAL A 104 -9.73 15.86 -4.78
C VAL A 104 -8.30 16.39 -4.64
N GLY A 105 -7.76 16.38 -3.42
CA GLY A 105 -6.37 16.79 -3.15
C GLY A 105 -5.39 15.63 -3.05
N ARG A 106 -5.92 14.43 -2.76
CA ARG A 106 -5.14 13.22 -2.50
C ARG A 106 -5.75 12.03 -3.22
N ALA A 107 -4.94 11.02 -3.49
CA ALA A 107 -5.42 9.71 -3.95
C ALA A 107 -4.97 8.60 -3.01
N LEU A 108 -5.90 7.70 -2.69
CA LEU A 108 -5.67 6.44 -1.99
C LEU A 108 -5.61 5.30 -3.02
N PHE A 109 -4.44 4.70 -3.13
CA PHE A 109 -4.20 3.48 -3.89
C PHE A 109 -4.45 2.27 -3.00
N THR A 110 -5.11 1.27 -3.56
CA THR A 110 -5.41 0.00 -2.88
C THR A 110 -4.94 -1.14 -3.77
N VAL A 111 -4.00 -1.95 -3.26
CA VAL A 111 -3.43 -3.09 -3.99
C VAL A 111 -3.61 -4.34 -3.16
N VAL A 112 -4.25 -5.37 -3.73
CA VAL A 112 -4.33 -6.70 -3.13
C VAL A 112 -3.05 -7.45 -3.48
N CYS A 113 -2.26 -7.73 -2.45
CA CYS A 113 -0.96 -8.40 -2.58
C CYS A 113 -1.09 -9.93 -2.47
N GLY A 114 -2.14 -10.42 -1.82
CA GLY A 114 -2.35 -11.84 -1.60
C GLY A 114 -3.79 -12.14 -1.23
N TYR A 115 -4.36 -13.17 -1.82
CA TYR A 115 -5.70 -13.66 -1.51
C TYR A 115 -5.73 -15.17 -1.77
N ALA A 116 -5.75 -15.97 -0.71
CA ALA A 116 -5.76 -17.42 -0.80
C ALA A 116 -7.06 -17.98 -0.23
N VAL A 117 -7.80 -18.76 -1.01
CA VAL A 117 -9.12 -19.31 -0.64
C VAL A 117 -9.03 -20.74 -0.06
N ASP A 118 -7.98 -21.47 -0.39
CA ASP A 118 -7.80 -22.86 0.05
C ASP A 118 -7.23 -22.98 1.48
N ARG A 119 -6.94 -24.22 1.92
CA ARG A 119 -6.70 -24.77 3.29
C ARG A 119 -6.06 -23.87 4.37
N ALA A 120 -5.37 -22.79 4.03
CA ALA A 120 -4.95 -21.73 4.94
C ALA A 120 -5.37 -20.38 4.35
N PRO A 121 -6.52 -19.80 4.76
CA PRO A 121 -6.97 -18.54 4.19
C PRO A 121 -5.95 -17.46 4.50
N GLU A 122 -5.61 -16.67 3.49
CA GLU A 122 -4.65 -15.57 3.56
C GLU A 122 -5.25 -14.34 2.90
N PHE A 123 -4.97 -13.18 3.47
CA PHE A 123 -5.25 -11.92 2.82
C PHE A 123 -4.15 -10.90 3.11
N ALA A 124 -3.67 -10.21 2.08
CA ALA A 124 -2.67 -9.17 2.16
C ALA A 124 -3.06 -7.96 1.30
N LEU A 125 -2.87 -6.76 1.84
CA LEU A 125 -3.30 -5.48 1.27
C LEU A 125 -2.21 -4.43 1.45
N SER A 126 -1.87 -3.71 0.38
CA SER A 126 -1.07 -2.48 0.41
C SER A 126 -1.98 -1.27 0.19
N LEU A 127 -1.78 -0.24 1.02
CA LEU A 127 -2.42 1.07 0.92
C LEU A 127 -1.36 2.14 0.76
N ARG A 128 -1.62 3.12 -0.11
CA ARG A 128 -0.73 4.28 -0.31
C ARG A 128 -1.53 5.55 -0.55
N VAL A 129 -1.15 6.64 0.12
CA VAL A 129 -1.74 7.97 -0.07
C VAL A 129 -0.72 8.89 -0.72
N VAL A 130 -1.15 9.60 -1.76
CA VAL A 130 -0.31 10.53 -2.54
C VAL A 130 -1.00 11.88 -2.61
N ASP A 131 -0.26 12.96 -2.34
CA ASP A 131 -0.68 14.33 -2.62
C ASP A 131 -0.68 14.54 -4.14
N LEU A 132 -1.84 14.89 -4.73
CA LEU A 132 -1.98 14.97 -6.19
C LEU A 132 -1.35 16.23 -6.80
N ARG A 133 -0.95 17.20 -5.98
CA ARG A 133 -0.29 18.43 -6.41
C ARG A 133 1.22 18.24 -6.47
N THR A 134 1.81 17.63 -5.45
CA THR A 134 3.27 17.43 -5.37
C THR A 134 3.73 16.06 -5.83
N MET A 135 2.81 15.09 -5.91
CA MET A 135 3.10 13.67 -6.11
C MET A 135 3.98 13.07 -5.00
N ASP A 136 4.03 13.72 -3.83
CA ASP A 136 4.69 13.16 -2.66
C ASP A 136 3.80 12.10 -2.03
N VAL A 137 4.45 11.05 -1.53
CA VAL A 137 3.80 9.97 -0.81
C VAL A 137 3.64 10.42 0.63
N GLU A 138 2.41 10.50 1.12
CA GLU A 138 2.12 10.98 2.48
C GLU A 138 1.88 9.83 3.47
N GLY A 139 1.59 8.64 2.95
CA GLY A 139 1.44 7.43 3.74
C GLY A 139 1.57 6.18 2.88
N ALA A 140 2.15 5.13 3.46
CA ALA A 140 2.14 3.80 2.86
C ALA A 140 2.12 2.73 3.97
N ALA A 141 1.32 1.69 3.77
CA ALA A 141 1.21 0.59 4.70
C ALA A 141 0.93 -0.71 3.95
N VAL A 142 1.45 -1.81 4.48
CA VAL A 142 1.14 -3.15 4.01
C VAL A 142 0.71 -3.99 5.21
N ALA A 143 -0.44 -4.65 5.11
CA ALA A 143 -0.94 -5.52 6.16
C ALA A 143 -1.35 -6.86 5.57
N SER A 144 -1.00 -7.92 6.28
CA SER A 144 -1.42 -9.28 5.96
C SER A 144 -1.81 -10.05 7.22
N ALA A 145 -2.59 -11.10 7.03
CA ALA A 145 -2.78 -12.18 7.99
C ALA A 145 -3.16 -13.48 7.29
N VAL A 146 -2.91 -14.57 8.00
CA VAL A 146 -3.46 -15.90 7.73
C VAL A 146 -4.54 -16.24 8.76
N GLY A 147 -5.42 -17.19 8.43
CA GLY A 147 -6.53 -17.59 9.30
C GLY A 147 -6.13 -18.01 10.71
N ASP A 148 -4.92 -18.55 10.86
CA ASP A 148 -4.34 -18.98 12.13
C ASP A 148 -3.90 -17.82 13.04
N ASP A 149 -3.68 -16.61 12.52
CA ASP A 149 -3.30 -15.45 13.34
C ASP A 149 -4.40 -15.04 14.32
N PHE A 150 -5.64 -15.52 14.10
CA PHE A 150 -6.80 -15.26 14.93
C PHE A 150 -7.17 -16.44 15.85
N ALA A 151 -6.41 -17.53 15.81
CA ALA A 151 -6.66 -18.71 16.62
C ALA A 151 -6.26 -18.47 18.09
N GLY A 152 -7.24 -18.50 18.99
CA GLY A 152 -7.06 -18.53 20.43
C GLY A 152 -6.73 -19.93 20.96
N TRP A 153 -6.77 -20.08 22.29
CA TRP A 153 -6.56 -21.38 22.93
C TRP A 153 -7.57 -22.40 22.37
N PHE A 154 -7.08 -23.58 21.97
CA PHE A 154 -7.86 -24.64 21.29
C PHE A 154 -8.35 -24.32 19.87
N GLY A 155 -7.77 -23.33 19.18
CA GLY A 155 -8.15 -23.00 17.80
C GLY A 155 -9.41 -22.14 17.69
N VAL A 156 -9.98 -21.70 18.82
CA VAL A 156 -11.18 -20.85 18.85
C VAL A 156 -10.85 -19.48 18.25
N GLY A 157 -11.63 -19.03 17.25
CA GLY A 157 -11.43 -17.71 16.62
C GLY A 157 -10.65 -17.73 15.32
N ARG A 158 -10.09 -18.90 14.94
CA ARG A 158 -9.50 -19.14 13.62
C ARG A 158 -10.47 -18.68 12.52
N LYS A 159 -9.95 -18.00 11.51
CA LYS A 159 -10.72 -17.70 10.29
C LYS A 159 -10.53 -18.83 9.30
N GLU A 160 -11.64 -19.38 8.82
CA GLU A 160 -11.64 -20.47 7.83
C GLU A 160 -11.86 -19.95 6.40
N GLU A 161 -12.24 -18.68 6.26
CA GLU A 161 -12.51 -18.04 4.98
C GLU A 161 -11.71 -16.74 4.84
N SER A 162 -11.11 -16.50 3.67
CA SER A 162 -10.32 -15.29 3.38
C SER A 162 -11.17 -14.02 3.44
N ALA A 163 -12.45 -14.12 3.09
CA ALA A 163 -13.41 -13.03 3.24
C ALA A 163 -13.50 -12.53 4.70
N ALA A 164 -13.34 -13.43 5.69
CA ALA A 164 -13.35 -13.07 7.10
C ALA A 164 -12.08 -12.34 7.57
N LEU A 165 -11.02 -12.34 6.74
CA LEU A 165 -9.78 -11.61 6.96
C LEU A 165 -9.82 -10.17 6.42
N VAL A 166 -10.73 -9.86 5.48
CA VAL A 166 -10.75 -8.56 4.79
C VAL A 166 -10.91 -7.38 5.76
N ALA A 167 -11.96 -7.39 6.58
CA ALA A 167 -12.23 -6.32 7.54
C ALA A 167 -11.10 -6.08 8.57
N PRO A 168 -10.57 -7.10 9.29
CA PRO A 168 -9.47 -6.87 10.23
C PRO A 168 -8.18 -6.38 9.54
N ILE A 169 -7.89 -6.84 8.32
CA ILE A 169 -6.71 -6.39 7.57
C ILE A 169 -6.84 -4.97 7.03
N VAL A 170 -8.00 -4.60 6.48
CA VAL A 170 -8.27 -3.21 6.09
C VAL A 170 -8.12 -2.27 7.29
N ARG A 171 -8.68 -2.65 8.46
CA ARG A 171 -8.51 -1.87 9.69
C ARG A 171 -7.06 -1.72 10.12
N LYS A 172 -6.30 -2.82 10.07
CA LYS A 172 -4.87 -2.83 10.41
C LYS A 172 -4.09 -1.93 9.45
N ALA A 173 -4.29 -2.08 8.14
CA ALA A 173 -3.63 -1.29 7.11
C ALA A 173 -3.92 0.21 7.27
N LEU A 174 -5.18 0.60 7.47
CA LEU A 174 -5.53 2.01 7.71
C LEU A 174 -4.89 2.54 8.99
N ALA A 175 -4.88 1.76 10.07
CA ALA A 175 -4.26 2.19 11.32
C ALA A 175 -2.73 2.31 11.22
N GLU A 176 -2.07 1.49 10.40
CA GLU A 176 -0.65 1.61 10.09
C GLU A 176 -0.38 2.81 9.19
N LEU A 177 -1.21 3.01 8.17
CA LEU A 177 -1.15 4.15 7.25
C LEU A 177 -1.22 5.48 8.01
N GLU A 178 -2.15 5.60 8.97
CA GLU A 178 -2.29 6.79 9.82
C GLU A 178 -1.12 7.03 10.78
N ARG A 179 -0.30 6.00 11.05
CA ARG A 179 0.92 6.11 11.85
C ARG A 179 2.16 6.36 11.00
N SER A 180 2.03 6.39 9.68
CA SER A 180 3.18 6.58 8.79
C SER A 180 3.88 7.91 9.10
N PRO A 181 5.22 7.95 8.98
CA PRO A 181 5.97 9.16 9.32
C PRO A 181 5.55 10.32 8.42
N SER A 182 5.17 11.45 9.02
CA SER A 182 4.81 12.67 8.28
C SER A 182 6.03 13.46 7.77
N HIS A 183 7.23 13.05 8.17
CA HIS A 183 8.50 13.65 7.77
C HIS A 183 9.51 12.55 7.43
N HIS A 184 10.21 12.73 6.33
CA HIS A 184 11.31 11.84 5.94
C HIS A 184 12.57 12.19 6.70
N LEU A 185 13.44 11.19 6.87
CA LEU A 185 14.81 11.39 7.30
C LEU A 185 15.57 12.18 6.21
N ASP A 186 16.66 12.85 6.61
CA ASP A 186 17.60 13.48 5.69
C ASP A 186 18.44 12.41 4.98
N LEU A 187 17.77 11.67 4.10
CA LEU A 187 18.30 10.55 3.33
C LEU A 187 18.15 10.84 1.82
N PRO A 188 18.97 10.21 0.97
CA PRO A 188 18.84 10.36 -0.48
C PRO A 188 17.48 9.87 -0.97
N ARG A 189 16.89 10.55 -1.97
CA ARG A 189 15.61 10.14 -2.56
C ARG A 189 15.76 8.77 -3.22
N LEU A 190 14.85 7.86 -2.86
CA LEU A 190 14.90 6.47 -3.26
C LEU A 190 13.75 6.13 -4.18
N LEU A 191 14.03 5.47 -5.29
CA LEU A 191 13.01 4.85 -6.14
C LEU A 191 13.06 3.33 -5.98
N VAL A 192 11.90 2.72 -5.73
CA VAL A 192 11.73 1.26 -5.85
C VAL A 192 11.27 0.96 -7.27
N VAL A 193 12.09 0.25 -8.02
CA VAL A 193 11.75 -0.24 -9.37
C VAL A 193 11.12 -1.62 -9.23
N PRO A 194 10.14 -1.97 -10.08
CA PRO A 194 9.55 -3.30 -10.06
C PRO A 194 10.61 -4.40 -10.04
N PHE A 195 10.53 -5.25 -9.03
CA PHE A 195 11.35 -6.45 -8.95
C PHE A 195 10.97 -7.38 -10.10
N ASP A 196 11.95 -8.10 -10.65
CA ASP A 196 11.67 -9.09 -11.69
C ASP A 196 11.20 -10.42 -11.10
N ASP A 197 10.40 -11.14 -11.88
CA ASP A 197 9.89 -12.47 -11.53
C ASP A 197 10.70 -13.54 -12.23
N VAL A 198 11.59 -14.20 -11.48
CA VAL A 198 12.37 -15.34 -11.97
C VAL A 198 11.77 -16.67 -11.48
N GLY A 199 10.90 -16.62 -10.46
CA GLY A 199 10.18 -17.76 -9.91
C GLY A 199 8.89 -18.14 -10.66
N GLU A 200 8.17 -19.11 -10.10
CA GLU A 200 6.96 -19.67 -10.71
C GLU A 200 5.68 -18.88 -10.43
N HIS A 201 5.69 -17.96 -9.46
CA HIS A 201 4.51 -17.21 -9.04
C HIS A 201 4.36 -15.92 -9.87
N PRO A 202 3.35 -15.83 -10.77
CA PRO A 202 3.03 -14.59 -11.44
C PRO A 202 2.91 -13.42 -10.46
N ARG A 203 3.55 -12.30 -10.79
CA ARG A 203 3.45 -11.02 -10.07
C ARG A 203 4.07 -10.98 -8.68
N ALA A 204 4.93 -11.94 -8.32
CA ALA A 204 5.63 -11.89 -7.05
C ALA A 204 6.51 -10.64 -6.94
N GLY A 205 7.05 -10.16 -8.06
CA GLY A 205 7.85 -8.96 -8.21
C GLY A 205 7.05 -7.73 -7.84
N GLU A 206 5.83 -7.58 -8.35
CA GLU A 206 4.93 -6.48 -7.98
C GLU A 206 4.54 -6.54 -6.49
N VAL A 207 4.27 -7.74 -5.94
CA VAL A 207 3.94 -7.90 -4.52
C VAL A 207 5.12 -7.49 -3.62
N VAL A 208 6.32 -7.97 -3.93
CA VAL A 208 7.55 -7.61 -3.20
C VAL A 208 7.87 -6.13 -3.36
N THR A 209 7.60 -5.55 -4.53
CA THR A 209 7.78 -4.11 -4.78
C THR A 209 6.89 -3.28 -3.87
N GLU A 210 5.61 -3.62 -3.74
CA GLU A 210 4.67 -2.92 -2.87
C GLU A 210 5.03 -3.07 -1.38
N ALA A 211 5.45 -4.27 -0.95
CA ALA A 211 5.91 -4.49 0.42
C ALA A 211 7.20 -3.70 0.73
N ALA A 212 8.21 -3.78 -0.14
CA ALA A 212 9.46 -3.03 0.02
C ALA A 212 9.22 -1.51 0.05
N PHE A 213 8.33 -1.02 -0.81
CA PHE A 213 7.93 0.38 -0.83
C PHE A 213 7.35 0.82 0.52
N ALA A 214 6.36 0.08 1.05
CA ALA A 214 5.70 0.42 2.31
C ALA A 214 6.67 0.36 3.50
N GLU A 215 7.53 -0.65 3.56
CA GLU A 215 8.54 -0.81 4.61
C GLU A 215 9.59 0.31 4.59
N LEU A 216 10.08 0.68 3.41
CA LEU A 216 11.02 1.81 3.27
C LEU A 216 10.38 3.12 3.69
N PHE A 217 9.12 3.35 3.30
CA PHE A 217 8.36 4.53 3.70
C PHE A 217 8.19 4.58 5.23
N ALA A 218 7.77 3.46 5.84
CA ALA A 218 7.61 3.34 7.29
C ALA A 218 8.92 3.54 8.05
N ALA A 219 10.05 3.14 7.46
CA ALA A 219 11.39 3.40 7.98
C ALA A 219 11.87 4.85 7.80
N GLY A 220 11.06 5.72 7.17
CA GLY A 220 11.35 7.15 7.01
C GLY A 220 12.17 7.51 5.77
N TRP A 221 12.33 6.59 4.81
CA TRP A 221 12.98 6.92 3.54
C TRP A 221 12.10 7.85 2.69
N PRO A 222 12.69 8.83 2.00
CA PRO A 222 11.97 9.65 1.01
C PRO A 222 11.80 8.84 -0.29
N VAL A 223 10.76 8.01 -0.32
CA VAL A 223 10.45 7.13 -1.46
C VAL A 223 9.69 7.92 -2.52
N VAL A 224 10.12 7.80 -3.78
CA VAL A 224 9.48 8.44 -4.94
C VAL A 224 8.29 7.61 -5.41
N GLU A 225 7.18 8.27 -5.73
CA GLU A 225 5.98 7.62 -6.25
C GLU A 225 6.31 6.89 -7.59
N PRO A 226 5.87 5.61 -7.77
CA PRO A 226 6.24 4.80 -8.94
C PRO A 226 5.74 5.31 -10.31
N GLY A 227 4.58 5.92 -10.36
CA GLY A 227 3.97 6.56 -11.53
C GLY A 227 4.77 7.73 -12.10
N LEU A 228 5.47 8.51 -11.27
CA LEU A 228 6.45 9.51 -11.76
C LEU A 228 7.58 8.84 -12.55
N ALA A 229 8.12 7.74 -12.03
CA ALA A 229 9.17 6.99 -12.71
C ALA A 229 8.65 6.27 -13.97
N ARG A 230 7.44 5.70 -13.90
CA ARG A 230 6.77 5.04 -15.04
C ARG A 230 6.62 5.99 -16.23
N ASP A 231 6.20 7.22 -15.99
CA ASP A 231 6.05 8.23 -17.04
C ASP A 231 7.41 8.55 -17.72
N LEU A 232 8.49 8.64 -16.93
CA LEU A 232 9.83 8.77 -17.48
C LEU A 232 10.24 7.54 -18.31
N PHE A 233 10.00 6.33 -17.80
CA PHE A 233 10.33 5.08 -18.49
C PHE A 233 9.58 4.96 -19.82
N LEU A 234 8.28 5.28 -19.85
CA LEU A 234 7.47 5.28 -21.07
C LEU A 234 8.01 6.27 -22.10
N ARG A 235 8.33 7.50 -21.71
CA ARG A 235 8.94 8.50 -22.62
C ARG A 235 10.26 8.02 -23.21
N ARG A 236 11.05 7.30 -22.42
CA ARG A 236 12.35 6.76 -22.84
C ARG A 236 12.25 5.41 -23.54
N HIS A 237 11.05 4.84 -23.64
CA HIS A 237 10.81 3.51 -24.21
C HIS A 237 11.60 2.41 -23.49
N VAL A 238 11.74 2.53 -22.16
CA VAL A 238 12.39 1.57 -21.29
C VAL A 238 11.34 0.91 -20.41
N VAL A 239 11.50 -0.38 -20.13
CA VAL A 239 10.69 -1.13 -19.15
C VAL A 239 11.68 -1.75 -18.16
N PRO A 240 12.05 -1.04 -17.08
CA PRO A 240 13.04 -1.56 -16.16
C PRO A 240 12.41 -2.67 -15.31
N ARG A 241 13.08 -3.82 -15.31
CA ARG A 241 12.82 -4.96 -14.42
C ARG A 241 14.15 -5.54 -13.99
N GLY A 242 14.30 -5.78 -12.69
CA GLY A 242 15.53 -6.35 -12.12
C GLY A 242 16.79 -5.49 -12.27
N GLY A 243 16.70 -4.29 -12.84
CA GLY A 243 17.84 -3.41 -13.05
C GLY A 243 17.47 -2.08 -13.71
N VAL A 244 18.40 -1.13 -13.61
CA VAL A 244 18.36 0.17 -14.28
C VAL A 244 19.73 0.46 -14.88
N ASP A 245 19.81 0.75 -16.17
CA ASP A 245 21.06 1.11 -16.81
C ASP A 245 21.53 2.53 -16.41
N ALA A 246 22.83 2.82 -16.58
CA ALA A 246 23.39 4.12 -16.19
C ALA A 246 22.70 5.33 -16.87
N PRO A 247 22.36 5.29 -18.18
CA PRO A 247 21.61 6.38 -18.81
C PRO A 247 20.22 6.62 -18.19
N THR A 248 19.52 5.56 -17.81
CA THR A 248 18.20 5.67 -17.17
C THR A 248 18.33 6.18 -15.74
N LEU A 249 19.34 5.72 -15.00
CA LEU A 249 19.62 6.23 -13.66
C LEU A 249 19.96 7.73 -13.68
N GLN A 250 20.74 8.18 -14.66
CA GLN A 250 21.04 9.59 -14.85
C GLN A 250 19.76 10.39 -15.14
N ALA A 251 18.90 9.88 -16.03
CA ALA A 251 17.63 10.53 -16.33
C ALA A 251 16.69 10.61 -15.10
N LEU A 252 16.66 9.58 -14.26
CA LEU A 252 15.90 9.56 -13.00
C LEU A 252 16.43 10.61 -12.02
N ARG A 253 17.76 10.74 -11.91
CA ARG A 253 18.40 11.77 -11.08
C ARG A 253 18.05 13.17 -11.56
N ASP A 254 18.20 13.43 -12.85
CA ASP A 254 17.98 14.76 -13.42
C ASP A 254 16.50 15.18 -13.40
N SER A 255 15.58 14.22 -13.56
CA SER A 255 14.14 14.51 -13.67
C SER A 255 13.40 14.46 -12.33
N LEU A 256 13.77 13.52 -11.45
CA LEU A 256 13.03 13.21 -10.22
C LEU A 256 13.88 13.39 -8.96
N GLY A 257 15.15 13.78 -9.09
CA GLY A 257 16.07 13.89 -7.96
C GLY A 257 16.40 12.54 -7.31
N VAL A 258 16.17 11.42 -8.00
CA VAL A 258 16.45 10.08 -7.47
C VAL A 258 17.96 9.87 -7.36
N GLU A 259 18.42 9.53 -6.18
CA GLU A 259 19.83 9.28 -5.88
C GLU A 259 20.12 7.80 -5.69
N LEU A 260 19.13 7.06 -5.19
CA LEU A 260 19.20 5.63 -4.94
C LEU A 260 18.06 4.90 -5.66
N VAL A 261 18.37 3.73 -6.22
CA VAL A 261 17.39 2.85 -6.82
C VAL A 261 17.46 1.51 -6.11
N LEU A 262 16.34 1.04 -5.57
CA LEU A 262 16.16 -0.33 -5.14
C LEU A 262 15.58 -1.15 -6.30
N THR A 263 16.25 -2.24 -6.64
CA THR A 263 15.83 -3.18 -7.67
C THR A 263 16.38 -4.56 -7.32
N GLY A 264 15.80 -5.60 -7.90
CA GLY A 264 16.21 -6.97 -7.67
C GLY A 264 15.29 -7.97 -8.36
N GLU A 265 15.51 -9.24 -8.06
CA GLU A 265 14.78 -10.37 -8.64
C GLU A 265 14.18 -11.20 -7.51
N VAL A 266 12.95 -11.70 -7.72
CA VAL A 266 12.29 -12.64 -6.83
C VAL A 266 12.52 -14.05 -7.36
N GLN A 267 13.41 -14.79 -6.70
CA GLN A 267 13.73 -16.17 -7.06
C GLN A 267 12.76 -17.18 -6.47
N THR A 268 12.36 -16.95 -5.22
CA THR A 268 11.42 -17.80 -4.50
C THR A 268 10.39 -16.91 -3.84
N PHE A 269 9.13 -17.14 -4.15
CA PHE A 269 8.01 -16.51 -3.50
C PHE A 269 7.09 -17.59 -2.96
N ARG A 270 6.80 -17.50 -1.66
CA ARG A 270 5.91 -18.44 -1.01
C ARG A 270 4.74 -17.70 -0.40
N SER A 271 3.58 -17.83 -1.02
CA SER A 271 2.31 -17.56 -0.36
C SER A 271 2.00 -18.67 0.65
N ALA A 272 1.06 -18.45 1.57
CA ALA A 272 0.66 -19.47 2.55
C ALA A 272 0.21 -20.79 1.89
N GLN A 273 -0.23 -20.74 0.63
CA GLN A 273 -0.60 -21.94 -0.15
C GLN A 273 0.61 -22.77 -0.61
N SER A 274 1.74 -22.15 -0.94
CA SER A 274 2.94 -22.85 -1.48
C SER A 274 3.75 -23.64 -0.45
N SER A 275 3.44 -23.50 0.85
CA SER A 275 4.18 -24.18 1.93
C SER A 275 3.65 -25.59 2.24
N ALA A 276 2.76 -26.13 1.40
CA ALA A 276 2.07 -27.41 1.60
C ALA A 276 2.50 -28.54 0.64
N GLU A 277 3.52 -28.32 -0.21
CA GLU A 277 4.20 -29.36 -1.01
C GLU A 277 5.56 -29.73 -0.40
#